data_AF-T0XNB3-F1
#
_entry.id   AF-T0XNB3-F1
#
_cell.length_a   1.000
_cell.length_b   1.000
_cell.length_c   1.000
_cell.angle_alpha   90.00
_cell.angle_beta   90.00
_cell.angle_gamma   90.00
#
_symmetry.space_group_name_H-M   'P 1'
#
loop_
_entity.id
_entity.type
_entity.pdbx_description
1 polymer ?
#
loop_
_entity_poly.entity_id
_entity_poly.type
_entity_poly.pdbx_seq_one_letter_code
_entity_poly.pdbx_strand_id
1 'polypeptide(L)'
;MGDLLDACCGGGLTPGIVVNLATVENLSEVLAWAKKRGIEPDILHVQVGRGQPIVGLHRIEALNPVWIVSLFQDADNSSRKQEGRS
;
A
#
# COMPACT_ATOMS: atom_id res chain seq x y z
N MET A 1 11.27 1.41 -7.67
CA MET A 1 10.15 0.51 -7.32
C MET A 1 9.22 0.18 -8.50
N GLY A 2 8.94 1.13 -9.40
CA GLY A 2 7.93 0.97 -10.47
C GLY A 2 8.09 -0.27 -11.37
N ASP A 3 9.31 -0.59 -11.80
CA ASP A 3 9.55 -1.76 -12.67
C ASP A 3 9.19 -3.09 -11.98
N LEU A 4 9.40 -3.18 -10.67
CA LEU A 4 9.00 -4.35 -9.88
C LEU A 4 7.47 -4.47 -9.82
N LEU A 5 6.78 -3.37 -9.56
CA LEU A 5 5.32 -3.35 -9.57
C LEU A 5 4.77 -3.72 -10.95
N ASP A 6 5.41 -3.25 -12.02
CA ASP A 6 5.04 -3.60 -13.40
C ASP A 6 5.24 -5.08 -13.70
N ALA A 7 6.36 -5.66 -13.26
CA ALA A 7 6.61 -7.09 -13.36
C ALA A 7 5.58 -7.91 -12.57
N CYS A 8 5.20 -7.46 -11.37
CA CYS A 8 4.17 -8.12 -10.56
C CYS A 8 2.77 -8.02 -11.17
N CYS A 9 2.47 -6.96 -11.93
CA CYS A 9 1.16 -6.76 -12.54
C CYS A 9 0.96 -7.60 -13.81
N GLY A 10 2.01 -7.87 -14.60
CA GLY A 10 1.90 -8.73 -15.80
C GLY A 10 0.76 -8.38 -16.77
N GLY A 11 0.24 -7.15 -16.75
CA GLY A 11 -0.92 -6.69 -17.54
C GLY A 11 -2.21 -6.34 -16.74
N GLY A 12 -2.27 -6.60 -15.44
CA GLY A 12 -3.43 -6.29 -14.58
C GLY A 12 -3.11 -6.40 -13.08
N LEU A 13 -4.13 -6.33 -12.21
CA LEU A 13 -3.97 -6.52 -10.76
C LEU A 13 -4.76 -7.73 -10.26
N THR A 14 -4.70 -8.84 -11.00
CA THR A 14 -5.39 -10.08 -10.65
C THR A 14 -4.39 -11.22 -10.43
N PRO A 15 -4.16 -11.66 -9.16
CA PRO A 15 -4.69 -11.10 -7.92
C PRO A 15 -4.07 -9.73 -7.56
N GLY A 16 -4.71 -8.98 -6.66
CA GLY A 16 -4.22 -7.66 -6.23
C GLY A 16 -2.85 -7.72 -5.54
N ILE A 17 -2.23 -6.55 -5.37
CA ILE A 17 -0.90 -6.41 -4.78
C ILE A 17 -1.01 -5.77 -3.40
N VAL A 18 -0.27 -6.29 -2.42
CA VAL A 18 -0.08 -5.67 -1.11
C VAL A 18 1.41 -5.41 -0.89
N VAL A 19 1.78 -4.19 -0.50
CA VAL A 19 3.18 -3.79 -0.28
C VAL A 19 3.34 -3.15 1.09
N ASN A 20 4.34 -3.59 1.84
CA ASN A 20 4.72 -2.99 3.13
C ASN A 20 5.91 -2.06 2.95
N LEU A 21 5.77 -0.82 3.40
CA LEU A 21 6.73 0.26 3.17
C LEU A 21 7.16 0.84 4.52
N ALA A 22 8.46 0.97 4.75
CA ALA A 22 9.00 1.51 6.01
C ALA A 22 9.41 3.00 5.90
N THR A 23 9.39 3.57 4.70
CA THR A 23 9.85 4.94 4.44
C THR A 23 8.84 5.70 3.59
N VAL A 24 8.82 7.03 3.76
CA VAL A 24 7.90 7.93 3.06
C VAL A 24 8.23 8.02 1.56
N GLU A 25 9.51 7.87 1.21
CA GLU A 25 9.99 7.86 -0.17
C GLU A 25 9.44 6.64 -0.92
N ASN A 26 9.50 5.46 -0.30
CA ASN A 26 8.96 4.24 -0.89
C ASN A 26 7.44 4.30 -1.01
N LEU A 27 6.74 4.88 -0.03
CA LEU A 27 5.31 5.20 -0.13
C LEU A 27 5.03 6.11 -1.33
N SER A 28 5.77 7.22 -1.44
CA SER A 28 5.59 8.19 -2.52
C SER A 28 5.80 7.57 -3.90
N GLU A 29 6.78 6.68 -4.07
CA GLU A 29 6.99 5.95 -5.32
C GLU A 29 5.80 5.05 -5.70
N VAL A 30 5.27 4.28 -4.73
CA VAL A 30 4.10 3.41 -4.95
C VAL A 30 2.86 4.23 -5.30
N LEU A 31 2.61 5.33 -4.59
CA LEU A 31 1.47 6.22 -4.87
C LEU A 31 1.58 6.89 -6.24
N ALA A 32 2.78 7.33 -6.63
CA ALA A 32 3.01 7.89 -7.96
C ALA A 32 2.79 6.84 -9.06
N TRP A 33 3.20 5.58 -8.83
CA TRP A 33 2.96 4.47 -9.74
C TRP A 33 1.47 4.15 -9.89
N ALA A 34 0.72 4.11 -8.77
CA ALA A 34 -0.71 3.84 -8.75
C ALA A 34 -1.51 4.95 -9.44
N LYS A 35 -1.19 6.21 -9.14
CA LYS A 35 -1.79 7.40 -9.78
C LYS A 35 -1.63 7.38 -11.29
N LYS A 36 -0.46 7.02 -11.82
CA LYS A 36 -0.21 6.90 -13.26
C LYS A 36 -1.11 5.87 -13.95
N ARG A 37 -1.60 4.88 -13.21
CA ARG A 37 -2.46 3.79 -13.70
C ARG A 37 -3.94 3.99 -13.34
N GLY A 38 -4.28 5.07 -12.65
CA GLY A 38 -5.65 5.34 -12.20
C GLY A 38 -6.17 4.29 -11.21
N ILE A 39 -5.28 3.69 -10.43
CA ILE A 39 -5.61 2.77 -9.35
C ILE A 39 -5.69 3.59 -8.07
N GLU A 40 -6.78 3.46 -7.32
CA GLU A 40 -6.91 4.06 -5.99
C GLU A 40 -6.36 3.07 -4.96
N PRO A 41 -5.26 3.41 -4.26
CA PRO A 41 -4.69 2.54 -3.23
C PRO A 41 -5.47 2.65 -1.91
N ASP A 42 -5.64 1.52 -1.22
CA ASP A 42 -5.98 1.52 0.20
C ASP A 42 -4.67 1.57 1.02
N ILE A 43 -4.58 2.50 1.97
CA ILE A 43 -3.35 2.80 2.71
C ILE A 43 -3.62 2.73 4.21
N LEU A 44 -2.94 1.80 4.88
CA LEU A 44 -2.98 1.66 6.33
C LEU A 44 -1.62 1.99 6.94
N HIS A 45 -1.57 2.99 7.82
CA HIS A 45 -0.39 3.28 8.63
C HIS A 45 -0.44 2.49 9.94
N VAL A 46 0.57 1.67 10.19
CA VAL A 46 0.65 0.79 11.37
C VAL A 46 1.86 1.17 12.21
N GLN A 47 1.59 1.49 13.48
CA GLN A 47 2.62 1.72 14.49
C GLN A 47 2.36 0.81 15.68
N VAL A 48 3.37 0.02 16.05
CA VAL A 48 3.27 -1.00 17.10
C VAL A 48 4.31 -0.70 18.17
N GLY A 49 3.92 -0.83 19.44
CA GLY A 49 4.83 -0.85 20.57
C GLY A 49 4.93 -2.24 21.18
N ARG A 50 6.13 -2.71 21.51
CA ARG A 50 6.34 -3.98 22.22
C ARG A 50 6.72 -3.71 23.67
N GLY A 51 6.05 -4.39 24.60
CA GLY A 51 6.42 -4.35 26.00
C GLY A 51 7.74 -5.06 26.26
N GLN A 52 8.60 -4.45 27.06
CA GLN A 52 9.82 -5.03 27.63
C GLN A 52 9.78 -4.85 29.16
N PRO A 53 10.01 -5.91 29.94
CA PRO A 53 10.07 -5.80 31.38
C PRO A 53 11.34 -5.04 31.81
N ILE A 54 11.19 -4.11 32.75
CA ILE A 54 12.30 -3.44 33.45
C ILE A 54 11.92 -3.43 34.92
N VAL A 55 12.81 -3.88 35.82
CA VAL A 55 12.61 -3.98 37.29
C VAL A 55 11.32 -3.30 37.82
N GLY A 56 10.23 -4.08 37.89
CA GLY A 56 8.93 -3.66 38.44
C GLY A 56 7.99 -2.87 37.50
N LEU A 57 8.37 -2.62 36.25
CA LEU A 57 7.68 -1.80 35.26
C LEU A 57 7.64 -2.49 33.88
N HIS A 58 6.75 -2.02 33.02
CA HIS A 58 6.72 -2.37 31.59
C HIS A 58 7.13 -1.15 30.77
N ARG A 59 8.31 -1.20 30.13
CA ARG A 59 8.70 -0.23 29.11
C ARG A 59 8.05 -0.61 27.79
N ILE A 60 7.44 0.34 27.09
CA ILE A 60 7.02 0.14 25.70
C ILE A 60 8.13 0.62 24.77
N GLU A 61 8.61 -0.26 23.92
CA GLU A 61 9.53 0.08 22.83
C GLU A 61 8.74 0.25 21.54
N ALA A 62 8.76 1.45 20.98
CA ALA A 62 8.13 1.72 19.69
C ALA A 62 8.91 1.03 18.57
N LEU A 63 8.20 0.34 17.67
CA LEU A 63 8.76 -0.16 16.42
C LEU A 63 8.66 0.91 15.34
N ASN A 64 9.52 0.80 14.33
CA ASN A 64 9.43 1.63 13.14
C ASN A 64 8.04 1.49 12.52
N PRO A 65 7.39 2.61 12.13
CA PRO A 65 6.11 2.54 11.46
C PRO A 65 6.26 1.84 10.11
N VAL A 66 5.18 1.20 9.67
CA VAL A 66 5.05 0.69 8.30
C VAL A 66 3.73 1.15 7.69
N TRP A 67 3.74 1.43 6.40
CA TRP A 67 2.54 1.59 5.59
C TRP A 67 2.26 0.28 4.87
N ILE A 68 1.05 -0.25 5.04
CA ILE A 68 0.52 -1.35 4.26
C ILE A 68 -0.33 -0.74 3.15
N VAL A 69 0.09 -0.91 1.91
CA VAL A 69 -0.59 -0.37 0.73
C VAL A 69 -1.18 -1.52 -0.07
N SER A 70 -2.49 -1.50 -0.28
CA SER A 70 -3.21 -2.48 -1.07
C SER A 70 -3.70 -1.88 -2.38
N LEU A 71 -3.46 -2.61 -3.47
CA LEU A 71 -3.76 -2.21 -4.84
C LEU A 71 -4.61 -3.31 -5.48
N PHE A 72 -5.89 -3.02 -5.71
CA PHE A 72 -6.82 -3.93 -6.35
C PHE A 72 -7.40 -3.31 -7.62
N GLN A 73 -7.71 -4.16 -8.60
CA GLN A 73 -8.54 -3.75 -9.72
C GLN A 73 -10.00 -3.83 -9.27
N ASP A 74 -10.66 -2.69 -9.13
CA ASP A 74 -12.11 -2.69 -8.93
C ASP A 74 -12.78 -3.27 -10.17
N ALA A 75 -13.41 -4.44 -10.01
CA ALA A 75 -14.22 -5.04 -11.08
C ALA A 75 -15.32 -4.06 -11.56
N ASP A 76 -15.81 -3.21 -10.67
CA ASP A 76 -16.93 -2.29 -10.89
C ASP A 76 -16.54 -0.95 -11.54
N ASN A 77 -15.26 -0.54 -11.44
CA ASN A 77 -14.77 0.72 -12.02
C ASN A 77 -14.54 0.62 -13.55
N SER A 78 -14.52 -0.60 -14.09
CA SER A 78 -14.44 -0.89 -15.52
C SER A 78 -15.69 -0.45 -16.28
N SER A 79 -16.86 -0.47 -15.62
CA SER A 79 -18.18 -0.19 -16.20
C SER A 79 -18.46 1.32 -16.29
N ARG A 80 -18.00 2.12 -15.32
CA ARG A 80 -18.22 3.59 -15.30
C ARG A 80 -17.41 4.36 -16.34
N LYS A 81 -16.29 3.82 -16.82
CA LYS A 81 -15.44 4.47 -17.85
C LYS A 81 -16.06 4.46 -19.26
N GLN A 82 -17.08 3.65 -19.53
CA GLN A 82 -17.73 3.59 -20.85
C GLN A 82 -18.95 4.53 -20.98
N GLU A 83 -19.57 4.94 -19.89
CA GLU A 83 -20.84 5.69 -19.91
C GLU A 83 -20.65 7.22 -19.99
N GLY A 84 -19.44 7.72 -19.75
CA GLY A 84 -19.11 9.16 -19.81
C GLY A 84 -18.54 9.65 -21.15
N ARG A 85 -18.65 8.86 -22.23
CA ARG A 85 -18.14 9.21 -23.56
C ARG A 85 -19.23 9.00 -24.61
N SER A 86 -20.27 9.82 -24.55
CA SER A 86 -21.27 10.01 -25.61
C SER A 86 -21.79 11.43 -25.57
#